data_AF-A0A6B3FML0-F1
#
_entry.id   AF-A0A6B3FML0-F1
#
_cell.length_a   1.000
_cell.length_b   1.000
_cell.length_c   1.000
_cell.angle_alpha   90.00
_cell.angle_beta   90.00
_cell.angle_gamma   90.00
#
_symmetry.space_group_name_H-M   'P 1'
#
loop_
_entity.id
_entity.type
_entity.pdbx_description
1 polymer ?
#
loop_
_entity_poly.entity_id
_entity_poly.type
_entity_poly.pdbx_seq_one_letter_code
_entity_poly.pdbx_strand_id
1 'polypeptide(L)' 'MAVSLSKGGNVSLTKEAPGLTAVTVGLGWDVRTTTGTDFDLDASA' A
#
# COMPACT_ATOMS: atom_id res chain seq x y z
N MET A 1 6.14 12.35 -5.70
CA MET A 1 6.61 11.25 -6.58
C MET A 1 5.91 9.99 -6.09
N ALA A 2 5.23 9.25 -6.96
CA ALA A 2 4.52 8.03 -6.55
C ALA A 2 5.47 6.84 -6.74
N VAL A 3 5.69 6.05 -5.68
CA VAL A 3 6.52 4.85 -5.75
C VAL A 3 5.61 3.63 -5.86
N SER A 4 5.82 2.82 -6.89
CA SER A 4 5.04 1.60 -7.12
C SER A 4 5.79 0.40 -6.54
N LEU A 5 5.17 -0.31 -5.61
CA LEU A 5 5.70 -1.55 -5.05
C LEU A 5 5.09 -2.74 -5.80
N SER A 6 5.95 -3.67 -6.21
CA SER A 6 5.54 -4.99 -6.70
C SER A 6 5.54 -5.99 -5.55
N LYS A 7 4.79 -7.09 -5.70
CA LYS A 7 4.80 -8.19 -4.72
C LYS A 7 6.23 -8.71 -4.53
N GLY A 8 6.72 -8.67 -3.30
CA GLY A 8 8.09 -9.08 -2.96
C GLY A 8 9.18 -8.03 -3.26
N GLY A 9 8.80 -6.84 -3.77
CA GLY A 9 9.71 -5.73 -4.00
C GLY A 9 9.98 -4.90 -2.74
N ASN A 10 11.10 -4.18 -2.74
CA ASN A 10 11.44 -3.19 -1.72
C ASN A 10 11.59 -1.79 -2.34
N VAL A 11 11.27 -0.77 -1.54
CA VAL A 11 11.46 0.64 -1.90
C VAL A 11 12.26 1.32 -0.80
N SER A 12 13.26 2.10 -1.17
CA SER A 12 14.05 2.88 -0.22
C SER A 12 13.46 4.28 -0.08
N LEU A 13 12.71 4.51 0.99
CA LEU A 13 12.11 5.83 1.26
C LEU A 13 13.15 6.92 1.50
N THR A 14 14.35 6.57 1.96
CA THR A 14 15.46 7.54 2.10
C THR A 14 15.93 8.07 0.75
N LYS A 15 15.90 7.23 -0.31
CA LYS A 15 16.26 7.65 -1.66
C LYS A 15 15.15 8.46 -2.32
N GLU A 16 13.90 8.02 -2.15
CA GLU A 16 12.73 8.64 -2.78
C GLU A 16 12.27 9.93 -2.07
N ALA A 17 12.47 10.02 -0.75
CA ALA A 17 12.10 11.17 0.08
C ALA A 17 13.10 11.36 1.24
N PRO A 18 14.28 11.98 1.01
CA PRO A 18 15.24 12.28 2.06
C PRO A 18 14.64 13.15 3.18
N GLY A 19 14.90 12.78 4.44
CA GLY A 19 14.40 13.54 5.61
C GLY A 19 12.93 13.29 5.95
N LEU A 20 12.32 12.21 5.46
CA LEU A 20 10.96 11.80 5.80
C LEU A 20 10.82 11.55 7.31
N THR A 21 9.89 12.26 7.97
CA THR A 21 9.64 12.15 9.41
C THR A 21 8.24 11.63 9.75
N ALA A 22 7.31 11.66 8.79
CA ALA A 22 5.94 11.20 8.95
C ALA A 22 5.47 10.48 7.69
N VAL A 23 4.69 9.41 7.86
CA VAL A 23 4.15 8.60 6.77
C VAL A 23 2.67 8.34 7.00
N THR A 24 1.89 8.39 5.93
CA THR A 24 0.49 7.95 5.91
C THR A 24 0.40 6.75 4.98
N VAL A 25 -0.23 5.68 5.45
CA VAL A 25 -0.47 4.46 4.66
C VAL A 25 -1.95 4.42 4.30
N GLY A 26 -2.25 4.25 3.01
CA GLY A 26 -3.61 4.08 2.50
C GLY A 26 -3.70 2.76 1.73
N LEU A 27 -4.75 1.99 2.01
CA LEU A 27 -5.06 0.75 1.31
C LEU A 27 -6.40 0.91 0.59
N GLY A 28 -6.43 0.65 -0.71
CA GLY A 28 -7.63 0.72 -1.54
C GLY A 28 -7.74 -0.50 -2.45
N TRP A 29 -8.96 -1.00 -2.62
CA TRP A 29 -9.27 -2.14 -3.47
C TRP A 29 -10.66 -1.99 -4.10
N ASP A 30 -10.87 -2.68 -5.21
CA ASP A 30 -12.21 -2.81 -5.80
C ASP A 30 -13.04 -3.82 -5.00
N VAL A 31 -14.29 -3.43 -4.70
CA VAL A 31 -15.22 -4.27 -3.96
C VAL A 31 -15.57 -5.51 -4.78
N ARG A 32 -15.88 -6.61 -4.08
CA ARG A 32 -16.29 -7.86 -4.69
C ARG A 32 -17.54 -7.66 -5.55
N THR A 33 -17.45 -8.03 -6.82
CA THR A 33 -18.55 -7.90 -7.79
C THR A 33 -19.35 -9.19 -7.97
N THR A 34 -18.89 -10.30 -7.38
CA THR A 34 -19.52 -11.63 -7.44
C THR A 34 -20.23 -11.97 -6.12
N THR A 35 -21.12 -12.95 -6.14
CA THR A 35 -21.89 -13.38 -4.95
C THR A 35 -21.03 -14.13 -3.93
N GLY A 36 -21.14 -13.78 -2.65
CA GLY A 36 -20.34 -14.34 -1.55
C GLY A 36 -19.77 -13.26 -0.64
N THR A 37 -18.96 -13.66 0.34
CA THR A 37 -18.41 -12.76 1.37
C THR A 37 -17.44 -11.73 0.80
N ASP A 38 -17.47 -10.53 1.35
CA ASP A 38 -16.58 -9.43 0.97
C ASP A 38 -15.10 -9.74 1.23
N PHE A 39 -14.24 -9.01 0.53
CA PHE A 39 -12.81 -9.06 0.82
C PHE A 39 -12.52 -8.28 2.11
N ASP A 40 -11.93 -8.97 3.07
CA ASP A 40 -11.43 -8.40 4.32
C ASP A 40 -9.91 -8.20 4.17
N LEU A 41 -9.49 -6.94 4.03
CA LEU A 41 -8.10 -6.57 3.84
C LEU A 41 -7.62 -5.71 4.99
N ASP A 42 -6.46 -6.08 5.51
CA ASP A 42 -5.77 -5.33 6.56
C ASP A 42 -4.51 -4.65 6.02
N ALA A 43 -4.28 -3.42 6.48
CA ALA A 43 -2.99 -2.75 6.34
C ALA A 43 -2.22 -2.86 7.66
N SER A 44 -1.07 -3.54 7.64
CA SER A 44 -0.20 -3.72 8.81
C SER A 44 1.25 -3.35 8.48
N ALA A 45 2.00 -2.93 9.51
CA ALA A 45 3.39 -2.49 9.45
C ALA A 45 4.15 -2.91 10.71
#